data_AF-A0A431NQF7-F1
#
_entry.id   AF-A0A431NQF7-F1
#
_cell.length_a   1.000
_cell.length_b   1.000
_cell.length_c   1.000
_cell.angle_alpha   90.00
_cell.angle_beta   90.00
_cell.angle_gamma   90.00
#
_symmetry.space_group_name_H-M   'P 1'
#
loop_
_entity.id
_entity.type
_entity.pdbx_description
1 polymer ?
#
loop_
_entity_poly.entity_id
_entity_poly.type
_entity_poly.pdbx_seq_one_letter_code
_entity_poly.pdbx_strand_id
1 'polypeptide(L)' 'MRERLRIVEIAARQADKHLDPRALADDLFGEALGEHTRLAVSRAEVREQGIELLLMSPDFQRR' A
#
# COMPACT_ATOMS: atom_id res chain seq x y z
N MET A 1 4.41 4.65 -17.40
CA MET A 1 4.24 5.99 -16.77
C MET A 1 2.81 6.31 -16.32
N ARG A 2 1.74 5.85 -17.00
CA ARG A 2 0.35 6.11 -16.56
C ARG A 2 -0.05 5.43 -15.24
N GLU A 3 0.51 4.26 -14.94
CA GLU A 3 0.27 3.50 -13.70
C GLU A 3 0.59 4.33 -12.44
N ARG A 4 1.78 4.93 -12.40
CA ARG A 4 2.28 5.72 -11.26
C ARG A 4 1.44 6.95 -10.98
N LEU A 5 0.93 7.62 -12.01
CA LEU A 5 0.06 8.78 -11.86
C LEU A 5 -1.29 8.39 -11.25
N ARG A 6 -1.85 7.24 -11.65
CA ARG A 6 -3.11 6.73 -11.08
C ARG A 6 -2.94 6.35 -9.61
N ILE A 7 -1.80 5.78 -9.23
CA ILE A 7 -1.49 5.46 -7.83
C ILE A 7 -1.34 6.72 -6.98
N VAL A 8 -0.71 7.78 -7.50
CA VAL A 8 -0.63 9.09 -6.83
C VAL A 8 -2.01 9.73 -6.72
N GLU A 9 -2.87 9.62 -7.73
CA GLU A 9 -4.25 10.14 -7.67
C GLU A 9 -5.13 9.36 -6.68
N ILE A 10 -4.97 8.04 -6.59
CA ILE A 10 -5.62 7.21 -5.59
C ILE A 10 -5.09 7.56 -4.19
N ALA A 11 -3.78 7.64 -4.01
CA ALA A 11 -3.13 8.01 -2.76
C ALA A 11 -3.51 9.44 -2.30
N ALA A 12 -3.68 10.37 -3.23
CA ALA A 12 -4.12 11.73 -2.94
C ALA A 12 -5.60 11.81 -2.54
N ARG A 13 -6.47 10.99 -3.15
CA ARG A 13 -7.87 10.85 -2.70
C ARG A 13 -7.98 10.10 -1.37
N GLN A 14 -7.05 9.19 -1.11
CA GLN A 14 -6.95 8.37 0.10
C GLN A 14 -6.09 9.00 1.21
N ALA A 15 -5.59 10.23 1.04
CA ALA A 15 -5.08 11.07 2.13
C ALA A 15 -6.18 11.46 3.14
N ASP A 16 -7.32 10.76 3.08
CA ASP A 16 -8.23 10.53 4.19
C ASP A 16 -7.46 9.96 5.38
N LYS A 17 -7.65 10.60 6.54
CA LYS A 17 -6.95 10.26 7.79
C LYS A 17 -7.31 8.86 8.29
N HIS A 18 -8.35 8.24 7.72
CA HIS A 18 -8.86 6.93 8.08
C HIS A 18 -8.32 5.77 7.22
N LEU A 19 -7.43 6.02 6.27
CA LEU A 19 -6.94 4.97 5.37
C LEU A 19 -6.14 3.89 6.13
N ASP A 20 -6.65 2.66 6.20
CA ASP A 20 -5.93 1.50 6.75
C ASP A 20 -4.94 0.97 5.70
N PRO A 21 -3.63 0.85 6.02
CA PRO A 21 -2.62 0.35 5.08
C PRO A 21 -2.87 -1.10 4.63
N ARG A 22 -3.56 -1.92 5.43
CA ARG A 22 -3.93 -3.30 5.06
C ARG A 22 -5.02 -3.30 3.99
N ALA A 23 -6.04 -2.46 4.16
CA ALA A 23 -7.09 -2.28 3.17
C ALA A 23 -6.52 -1.71 1.87
N LEU A 24 -5.59 -0.75 1.98
CA LEU A 24 -4.88 -0.22 0.82
C LEU A 24 -4.08 -1.30 0.07
N ALA A 25 -3.38 -2.17 0.80
CA ALA A 25 -2.61 -3.25 0.18
C ALA A 25 -3.52 -4.24 -0.57
N ASP A 26 -4.70 -4.54 -0.02
CA ASP A 26 -5.68 -5.42 -0.66
C ASP A 26 -6.33 -4.75 -1.89
N ASP A 27 -6.74 -3.47 -1.78
CA ASP A 27 -7.29 -2.71 -2.91
C ASP A 27 -6.32 -2.60 -4.10
N LEU A 28 -5.03 -2.44 -3.81
CA LEU A 28 -4.02 -2.32 -4.85
C LEU A 28 -3.67 -3.68 -5.47
N PHE A 29 -3.42 -4.71 -4.65
CA PHE A 29 -2.78 -5.94 -5.11
C PHE A 29 -3.69 -7.18 -5.00
N GLY A 30 -4.66 -7.18 -4.10
CA GLY A 30 -5.56 -8.31 -3.83
C GLY A 30 -4.79 -9.62 -3.63
N GLU A 31 -5.20 -10.64 -4.39
CA GLU A 31 -4.55 -11.96 -4.38
C GLU A 31 -3.09 -11.94 -4.85
N ALA A 32 -2.68 -10.93 -5.63
CA ALA A 32 -1.29 -10.80 -6.09
C ALA A 32 -0.35 -10.22 -5.04
N LEU A 33 -0.87 -9.81 -3.86
CA LEU A 33 -0.04 -9.30 -2.77
C LEU A 33 0.83 -10.44 -2.20
N GLY A 34 2.15 -10.24 -2.25
CA GLY A 34 3.09 -11.16 -1.63
C GLY A 34 2.87 -11.30 -0.13
N GLU A 35 3.00 -12.52 0.39
CA GLU A 35 2.81 -12.82 1.82
C GLU A 35 3.77 -12.00 2.70
N HIS A 36 5.00 -11.76 2.24
CA HIS A 36 5.98 -10.94 2.93
C HIS A 36 5.47 -9.50 3.16
N THR A 37 4.94 -8.87 2.11
CA THR A 37 4.39 -7.50 2.19
C THR A 37 3.15 -7.46 3.08
N ARG A 38 2.27 -8.46 2.96
CA ARG A 38 1.08 -8.61 3.82
C ARG A 38 1.48 -8.69 5.29
N LEU A 39 2.47 -9.50 5.63
CA LEU A 39 3.00 -9.63 7.00
C LEU A 39 3.64 -8.33 7.49
N ALA A 40 4.50 -7.70 6.69
CA ALA A 40 5.16 -6.46 7.07
C ALA A 40 4.14 -5.35 7.39
N VAL A 41 3.17 -5.12 6.50
CA VAL A 41 2.12 -4.13 6.70
C VAL A 41 1.24 -4.47 7.90
N SER A 42 0.91 -5.75 8.11
CA SER A 42 0.06 -6.17 9.24
C SER A 42 0.67 -5.87 10.62
N ARG A 43 2.01 -5.91 10.71
CA ARG A 43 2.82 -5.71 11.91
C ARG A 43 3.13 -4.24 12.20
N ALA A 44 2.76 -3.33 11.31
CA ALA A 44 2.97 -1.91 11.55
C ALA A 44 2.21 -1.46 12.80
N GLU A 45 2.94 -0.88 13.76
CA GLU A 45 2.37 -0.38 15.01
C GLU A 45 1.55 0.89 14.81
N VAL A 46 1.91 1.69 13.81
CA VAL A 46 1.22 2.92 13.43
C VAL A 46 0.92 2.94 11.94
N ARG A 47 -0.13 3.66 11.56
CA ARG A 47 -0.66 3.72 10.19
C ARG A 47 0.40 4.15 9.19
N GLU A 48 1.13 5.22 9.52
CA GLU A 48 2.15 5.83 8.67
C GLU A 48 3.24 4.81 8.31
N GLN A 49 3.67 4.03 9.30
CA GLN A 49 4.64 2.95 9.10
C GLN A 49 4.09 1.87 8.16
N GLY A 50 2.81 1.52 8.27
CA GLY A 50 2.19 0.53 7.39
C GLY A 50 2.14 1.00 5.93
N ILE A 51 1.86 2.29 5.71
CA ILE A 51 1.91 2.88 4.37
C ILE A 51 3.35 2.91 3.86
N GLU A 52 4.31 3.32 4.68
CA GLU A 52 5.73 3.33 4.31
C GLU A 52 6.22 1.93 3.89
N LEU A 53 5.93 0.91 4.70
CA LEU A 53 6.27 -0.49 4.40
C LEU A 53 5.64 -0.98 3.09
N LEU A 54 4.39 -0.61 2.83
CA LEU A 54 3.71 -0.97 1.59
C LEU A 54 4.37 -0.30 0.37
N LEU A 55 4.68 1.00 0.45
CA LEU A 55 5.31 1.75 -0.64
C LEU A 55 6.75 1.29 -0.91
N MET A 56 7.46 0.86 0.14
CA MET A 56 8.81 0.31 0.03
C MET A 56 8.82 -1.17 -0.38
N SER A 57 7.66 -1.85 -0.41
CA SER A 57 7.60 -3.28 -0.66
C SER A 57 8.02 -3.67 -2.08
N PRO A 58 8.58 -4.89 -2.27
CA PRO A 58 8.88 -5.41 -3.60
C PRO A 58 7.65 -5.54 -4.51
N ASP A 59 6.46 -5.76 -3.92
CA ASP A 59 5.21 -5.82 -4.69
C ASP A 59 4.87 -4.47 -5.33
N PHE A 60 5.09 -3.38 -4.60
CA PHE A 60 4.89 -2.03 -5.10
C PHE A 60 5.97 -1.60 -6.09
N GLN A 61 7.23 -1.95 -5.86
CA GLN A 61 8.34 -1.57 -6.75
C GLN A 61 8.32 -2.30 -8.11
N ARG A 62 7.73 -3.50 -8.17
CA ARG A 62 7.67 -4.32 -9.40
C ARG A 62 6.55 -3.90 -10.37
N ARG A 63 5.68 -2.96 -9.98
CA ARG A 63 4.60 -2.40 -10.81
C ARG A 63 4.96 -1.03 -11.38
#